data_AF-A0A833G174-F1
#
_entry.id   AF-A0A833G174-F1
#
_cell.length_a   1.000
_cell.length_b   1.000
_cell.length_c   1.000
_cell.angle_alpha   90.00
_cell.angle_beta   90.00
_cell.angle_gamma   90.00
#
_symmetry.space_group_name_H-M   'P 1'
#
loop_
_entity.id
_entity.type
_entity.pdbx_description
1 polymer ?
#
loop_
_entity_poly.entity_id
_entity_poly.type
_entity_poly.pdbx_seq_one_letter_code
_entity_poly.pdbx_strand_id
1 'polypeptide(L)' 'YGLAIGRGESLEGRPLAEGVATAGIAARIARDKGVEAPIIAAVDALLASRITIGDAVAALMARPLKREFAAD' A
#
# COMPACT_ATOMS: atom_id res chain seq x y z
N TYR A 1 14.54 -0.21 0.01
CA TYR A 1 13.47 0.80 0.03
C TYR A 1 12.37 0.44 1.02
N GLY A 2 11.55 -0.59 0.78
CA GLY A 2 10.49 -0.99 1.72
C GLY A 2 10.97 -1.29 3.15
N LEU A 3 12.10 -2.00 3.31
CA LEU A 3 12.69 -2.24 4.63
C LEU A 3 13.12 -0.96 5.35
N ALA A 4 13.62 0.03 4.61
CA ALA A 4 14.01 1.32 5.18
C ALA A 4 12.79 2.10 5.68
N ILE A 5 11.70 2.13 4.89
CA ILE A 5 10.40 2.67 5.33
C ILE A 5 9.92 1.95 6.60
N GLY A 6 9.99 0.61 6.60
CA GLY A 6 9.64 -0.24 7.75
C GLY A 6 10.40 0.11 9.04
N ARG A 7 11.63 0.61 8.91
CA ARG A 7 12.50 0.99 10.02
C ARG A 7 12.47 2.49 10.33
N GLY A 8 11.70 3.29 9.60
CA GLY A 8 11.70 4.74 9.72
C GLY A 8 13.02 5.40 9.29
N GLU A 9 13.82 4.73 8.47
CA GLU A 9 15.09 5.26 7.97
C GLU A 9 14.86 6.23 6.80
N SER A 10 15.73 7.25 6.66
CA SER A 10 15.70 8.16 5.50
C SER A 10 15.85 7.41 4.18
N LEU A 11 15.15 7.88 3.14
CA LEU A 11 15.19 7.33 1.78
C LEU A 11 16.18 8.07 0.86
N GLU A 12 16.78 9.16 1.34
CA GLU A 12 17.75 9.96 0.59
C GLU A 12 18.96 9.12 0.16
N GLY A 13 19.38 9.29 -1.09
CA GLY A 13 20.54 8.60 -1.65
C GLY A 13 20.39 7.09 -1.83
N ARG A 14 19.21 6.51 -1.56
CA ARG A 14 18.99 5.07 -1.73
C ARG A 14 18.73 4.69 -3.18
N PRO A 15 19.11 3.47 -3.59
CA PRO A 15 18.71 2.93 -4.90
C PRO A 15 17.20 3.01 -5.08
N LEU A 16 16.79 3.52 -6.25
CA LEU A 16 15.40 3.62 -6.65
C LEU A 16 14.76 2.23 -6.57
N ALA A 17 13.58 2.14 -5.96
CA ALA A 17 12.70 1.00 -6.14
C ALA A 17 11.76 1.29 -7.31
N GLU A 18 11.78 0.42 -8.33
CA GLU A 18 11.00 0.55 -9.56
C GLU A 18 9.51 0.86 -9.29
N GLY A 19 8.93 0.17 -8.30
CA GLY A 19 7.52 0.32 -7.91
C GLY A 19 7.13 1.68 -7.32
N VAL A 20 8.09 2.54 -6.91
CA VAL A 20 7.77 3.83 -6.27
C VAL A 20 7.02 4.75 -7.22
N ALA A 21 7.44 4.80 -8.49
CA ALA A 21 6.80 5.65 -9.49
C ALA A 21 5.43 5.11 -9.96
N THR A 22 5.22 3.79 -9.87
CA THR A 22 4.03 3.13 -10.42
C THR A 22 2.97 2.80 -9.38
N ALA A 23 3.31 2.74 -8.09
CA ALA A 23 2.36 2.41 -7.02
C ALA A 23 1.14 3.35 -7.00
N GLY A 24 1.34 4.66 -7.08
CA GLY A 24 0.24 5.63 -7.12
C GLY A 24 -0.60 5.54 -8.41
N ILE A 25 0.02 5.13 -9.52
CA ILE A 25 -0.69 4.88 -10.79
C ILE A 25 -1.58 3.65 -10.64
N ALA A 26 -1.06 2.56 -10.07
CA ALA A 26 -1.83 1.36 -9.79
C ALA A 26 -3.00 1.65 -8.82
N ALA A 27 -2.77 2.46 -7.78
CA ALA A 27 -3.81 2.87 -6.84
C ALA A 27 -4.93 3.65 -7.55
N ARG A 28 -4.57 4.58 -8.45
CA ARG A 28 -5.54 5.30 -9.27
C ARG A 28 -6.35 4.35 -10.16
N ILE A 29 -5.70 3.48 -10.92
CA ILE A 29 -6.37 2.52 -11.82
C ILE A 29 -7.34 1.61 -11.05
N ALA A 30 -6.95 1.13 -9.86
CA ALA A 30 -7.80 0.30 -9.03
C ALA A 30 -9.08 1.06 -8.62
N ARG A 31 -8.96 2.31 -8.15
CA ARG A 31 -10.12 3.16 -7.83
C ARG A 31 -11.01 3.39 -9.04
N ASP A 32 -10.44 3.78 -10.17
CA ASP A 32 -11.19 4.10 -11.39
C ASP A 32 -11.98 2.89 -11.92
N LYS A 33 -11.46 1.67 -11.68
CA LYS A 33 -12.12 0.41 -12.06
C LYS A 33 -13.04 -0.18 -10.97
N GLY A 34 -13.17 0.49 -9.82
CA GLY A 34 -13.94 -0.06 -8.69
C GLY A 34 -13.36 -1.35 -8.10
N VAL A 35 -12.06 -1.60 -8.29
CA VAL A 35 -11.36 -2.77 -7.75
C VAL A 35 -10.84 -2.45 -6.36
N GLU A 36 -11.29 -3.19 -5.35
CA GLU A 36 -10.77 -3.11 -4.00
C GLU A 36 -9.34 -3.69 -3.95
N ALA A 37 -8.33 -2.81 -3.88
CA ALA A 37 -6.91 -3.19 -3.83
C ALA A 37 -6.22 -2.62 -2.57
N PRO A 38 -6.51 -3.17 -1.37
CA PRO A 38 -6.12 -2.57 -0.09
C PRO A 38 -4.60 -2.49 0.10
N ILE A 39 -3.85 -3.46 -0.43
CA ILE A 39 -2.39 -3.45 -0.38
C ILE A 39 -1.81 -2.33 -1.26
N ILE A 40 -2.36 -2.13 -2.46
CA ILE A 40 -1.92 -1.05 -3.37
C ILE A 40 -2.21 0.32 -2.73
N ALA A 41 -3.39 0.48 -2.13
CA ALA A 41 -3.76 1.70 -1.43
C ALA A 41 -2.83 1.99 -0.23
N ALA A 42 -2.49 0.97 0.56
CA ALA A 42 -1.56 1.11 1.68
C ALA A 42 -0.16 1.51 1.21
N VAL A 43 0.35 0.89 0.14
CA VAL A 43 1.68 1.22 -0.42
C VAL A 43 1.72 2.65 -0.96
N ASP A 44 0.69 3.11 -1.70
CA ASP A 44 0.59 4.50 -2.17
C ASP A 44 0.59 5.50 -1.01
N ALA A 45 -0.17 5.22 0.06
CA ALA A 45 -0.23 6.08 1.24
C ALA A 45 1.10 6.12 2.02
N LEU A 46 1.80 4.98 2.13
CA LEU A 46 3.13 4.90 2.76
C LEU A 46 4.18 5.67 1.96
N LEU A 47 4.21 5.49 0.64
CA LEU A 47 5.15 6.21 -0.23
C LEU A 47 4.89 7.72 -0.24
N ALA A 48 3.62 8.13 -0.12
CA ALA A 48 3.23 9.52 0.02
C ALA A 48 3.43 10.07 1.45
N SER A 49 3.97 9.28 2.39
CA SER A 49 4.15 9.65 3.81
C SER A 49 2.84 10.13 4.48
N ARG A 50 1.69 9.64 4.02
CA ARG A 50 0.37 9.99 4.58
C ARG A 50 -0.01 9.15 5.79
N ILE A 51 0.58 7.98 5.92
CA ILE A 51 0.34 7.04 7.01
C ILE A 51 1.67 6.42 7.45
N THR A 52 1.72 5.94 8.68
CA THR A 52 2.83 5.11 9.17
C THR A 52 2.64 3.63 8.80
N ILE A 53 3.68 2.82 8.98
CA ILE A 53 3.58 1.36 8.86
C ILE A 53 2.58 0.79 9.87
N GLY A 54 2.56 1.34 11.09
CA GLY A 54 1.61 0.94 12.13
C GLY A 54 0.17 1.17 11.69
N ASP A 55 -0.12 2.35 11.13
CA ASP A 55 -1.45 2.68 10.59
C ASP A 55 -1.86 1.74 9.46
N ALA A 56 -0.93 1.44 8.54
CA ALA A 56 -1.17 0.52 7.44
C ALA A 56 -1.53 -0.90 7.95
N VAL A 57 -0.77 -1.42 8.92
CA VAL A 57 -1.04 -2.72 9.53
C VAL A 57 -2.39 -2.71 10.25
N ALA A 58 -2.65 -1.70 11.08
CA ALA A 58 -3.90 -1.59 11.82
C ALA A 58 -5.11 -1.56 10.87
N ALA A 59 -5.05 -0.73 9.81
CA ALA A 59 -6.11 -0.63 8.81
C ALA A 59 -6.32 -1.96 8.06
N LEU A 60 -5.25 -2.66 7.68
CA LEU A 60 -5.34 -3.94 6.98
C LEU A 60 -5.94 -5.05 7.86
N MET A 61 -5.57 -5.08 9.15
CA MET A 61 -6.06 -6.06 10.12
C MET A 61 -7.50 -5.80 10.56
N ALA A 62 -7.95 -4.54 10.54
CA ALA A 62 -9.33 -4.16 10.85
C ALA A 62 -10.32 -4.47 9.73
N ARG A 63 -9.87 -4.95 8.56
CA ARG A 63 -10.74 -5.25 7.44
C ARG A 63 -11.67 -6.43 7.77
N PRO A 64 -12.94 -6.36 7.37
CA PRO A 64 -13.85 -7.48 7.52
C PRO A 64 -13.37 -8.69 6.73
N LEU A 65 -13.57 -9.88 7.28
CA LEU A 65 -13.33 -11.12 6.55
C LEU A 65 -14.25 -11.17 5.32
N LYS A 66 -13.64 -11.28 4.15
CA LYS A 66 -14.33 -11.40 2.86
C LYS A 66 -14.09 -12.80 2.32
N ARG A 67 -15.14 -13.45 1.84
CA ARG A 67 -14.99 -14.72 1.11
C ARG A 67 -14.53 -14.41 -0.31
N GLU A 68 -13.52 -15.14 -0.77
CA GLU A 68 -12.98 -14.99 -2.13
C GLU A 68 -13.87 -15.67 -3.18
N PHE A 69 -14.68 -16.64 -2.74
CA PHE A 69 -15.64 -17.35 -3.55
C PHE A 69 -17.02 -17.26 -2.90
N ALA A 70 -18.09 -17.25 -3.71
CA ALA A 70 -19.43 -17.42 -3.19
C ALA A 70 -19.53 -18.78 -2.49
N ALA A 71 -20.33 -18.88 -1.42
CA ALA A 71 -20.73 -20.19 -0.94
C ALA A 71 -21.79 -20.73 -1.91
N ASP A 72 -21.60 -21.98 -2.35
CA ASP A 72 -22.49 -22.70 -3.24
C ASP A 72 -23.95 -22.72 -2.76
#